data_AF-A0A8S3DNI2-F1
#
_entry.id   AF-A0A8S3DNI2-F1
#
_cell.length_a   1.000
_cell.length_b   1.000
_cell.length_c   1.000
_cell.angle_alpha   90.00
_cell.angle_beta   90.00
_cell.angle_gamma   90.00
#
_symmetry.space_group_name_H-M   'P 1'
#
loop_
_entity.id
_entity.type
_entity.pdbx_description
1 polymer ?
#
loop_
_entity_poly.entity_id
_entity_poly.type
_entity_poly.pdbx_seq_one_letter_code
_entity_poly.pdbx_strand_id
1 'polypeptide(L)'
;AKIDRLVQRFPALGKFYKQPPSSPVTHASGENFQYDQMAGSIGSNPFKYELTADDLALKERYSDKTRTKSIKLQAKDQTQPVDVSINHEKNLIYLCDVGRSIVEIFDMNGTFEHSLSDAIMSKFQPTAIAVSCDGTIITASHFSHCLHMNSPDGANVYSYRRFKLGTEGSQIHQFFHPAGIAIDMNDGYLYVCDRGNNRIQVISPDGLCERVIELFLYGVKNYPLEPIRIAHQKIAGQIVCITGAGDVMCFIPKDADG
;
A
#
# COMPACT_ATOMS: atom_id res chain seq x y z
N ALA A 1 1.47 -4.65 -24.36
CA ALA A 1 2.90 -4.46 -23.97
C ALA A 1 3.09 -3.71 -22.65
N LYS A 2 2.61 -2.45 -22.47
CA LYS A 2 2.67 -1.72 -21.18
C LYS A 2 1.51 -2.05 -20.22
N ILE A 3 0.32 -2.35 -20.76
CA ILE A 3 -0.87 -2.76 -19.99
C ILE A 3 -0.67 -4.14 -19.33
N ASP A 4 -0.02 -5.07 -20.02
CA ASP A 4 0.23 -6.43 -19.52
C ASP A 4 1.12 -6.45 -18.27
N ARG A 5 2.03 -5.47 -18.14
CA ARG A 5 2.92 -5.35 -16.97
C ARG A 5 2.21 -4.81 -15.73
N LEU A 6 1.11 -4.08 -15.89
CA LEU A 6 0.27 -3.58 -14.79
C LEU A 6 -0.73 -4.64 -14.30
N VAL A 7 -1.30 -5.42 -15.22
CA VAL A 7 -2.20 -6.55 -14.91
C VAL A 7 -1.47 -7.68 -14.19
N GLN A 8 -0.21 -7.95 -14.54
CA GLN A 8 0.65 -8.89 -13.80
C GLN A 8 1.01 -8.42 -12.38
N ARG A 9 0.98 -7.11 -12.13
CA ARG A 9 1.39 -6.51 -10.85
C ARG A 9 0.22 -6.38 -9.85
N PHE A 10 -1.03 -6.40 -10.33
CA PHE A 10 -2.25 -6.35 -9.51
C PHE A 10 -3.39 -7.19 -10.15
N PRO A 11 -3.54 -8.48 -9.79
CA PRO A 11 -4.46 -9.43 -10.44
C PRO A 11 -5.95 -9.04 -10.38
N ALA A 12 -6.33 -8.24 -9.39
CA ALA A 12 -7.66 -7.66 -9.20
C ALA A 12 -8.18 -6.84 -10.40
N LEU A 13 -7.27 -6.10 -11.05
CA LEU A 13 -7.59 -5.20 -12.17
C LEU A 13 -7.97 -5.95 -13.46
N GLY A 14 -7.58 -7.22 -13.60
CA GLY A 14 -7.87 -8.03 -14.79
C GLY A 14 -9.34 -8.43 -14.96
N LYS A 15 -10.16 -8.35 -13.90
CA LYS A 15 -11.59 -8.73 -13.96
C LYS A 15 -12.49 -7.69 -14.66
N PHE A 16 -12.01 -6.46 -14.88
CA PHE A 16 -12.72 -5.43 -15.66
C PHE A 16 -12.54 -5.57 -17.19
N TYR A 17 -11.63 -6.44 -17.67
CA TYR A 17 -11.29 -6.59 -19.10
C TYR A 17 -11.72 -7.93 -19.72
N LYS A 18 -12.54 -8.72 -19.03
CA LYS A 18 -12.76 -10.15 -19.37
C LYS A 18 -13.47 -10.42 -20.69
N GLN A 19 -13.06 -11.53 -21.33
CA GLN A 19 -13.99 -12.61 -21.72
C GLN A 19 -13.43 -14.02 -21.39
N PRO A 20 -14.31 -15.04 -21.15
CA PRO A 20 -13.97 -16.46 -20.95
C PRO A 20 -14.38 -17.33 -22.19
N PRO A 21 -14.37 -18.68 -22.12
CA PRO A 21 -13.27 -19.64 -21.91
C PRO A 21 -13.22 -20.75 -23.02
N SER A 22 -12.18 -21.59 -23.07
CA SER A 22 -12.32 -22.99 -23.54
C SER A 22 -11.19 -23.92 -23.04
N SER A 23 -11.52 -24.67 -21.97
CA SER A 23 -11.32 -26.11 -21.62
C SER A 23 -10.21 -26.98 -22.28
N PRO A 24 -9.98 -28.24 -21.80
CA PRO A 24 -9.57 -28.68 -20.44
C PRO A 24 -8.51 -29.83 -20.47
N VAL A 25 -7.52 -29.95 -19.56
CA VAL A 25 -6.74 -31.23 -19.47
C VAL A 25 -6.24 -31.61 -18.05
N THR A 26 -6.82 -32.72 -17.57
CA THR A 26 -6.42 -33.85 -16.70
C THR A 26 -5.27 -33.80 -15.69
N HIS A 27 -5.56 -34.37 -14.51
CA HIS A 27 -4.65 -34.80 -13.44
C HIS A 27 -3.73 -35.98 -13.84
N ALA A 28 -2.48 -35.96 -13.39
CA ALA A 28 -1.67 -37.15 -13.12
C ALA A 28 -0.79 -36.93 -11.87
N SER A 29 -0.62 -38.00 -11.10
CA SER A 29 -0.15 -38.09 -9.72
C SER A 29 1.38 -38.11 -9.55
N GLY A 30 1.85 -37.47 -8.47
CA GLY A 30 2.94 -37.91 -7.59
C GLY A 30 4.35 -38.02 -8.14
N GLU A 31 5.26 -37.16 -7.68
CA GLU A 31 6.67 -37.51 -7.41
C GLU A 31 7.35 -36.41 -6.54
N ASN A 32 8.00 -36.87 -5.46
CA ASN A 32 8.79 -36.06 -4.53
C ASN A 32 10.11 -35.63 -5.20
N PHE A 33 10.39 -34.33 -5.30
CA PHE A 33 11.68 -33.86 -5.81
C PHE A 33 12.70 -33.66 -4.66
N GLN A 34 13.70 -34.54 -4.62
CA GLN A 34 14.95 -34.37 -3.88
C GLN A 34 15.87 -33.37 -4.61
N TYR A 35 16.28 -32.30 -3.91
CA TYR A 35 17.36 -31.41 -4.35
C TYR A 35 18.69 -31.90 -3.77
N ASP A 36 19.28 -32.92 -4.37
CA ASP A 36 20.69 -33.22 -4.13
C ASP A 36 21.28 -33.91 -5.36
N GLN A 37 21.96 -33.12 -6.21
CA GLN A 37 22.99 -33.50 -7.20
C GLN A 37 23.02 -32.48 -8.35
N MET A 38 23.58 -31.29 -8.11
CA MET A 38 24.30 -30.52 -9.14
C MET A 38 25.36 -29.64 -8.47
N ALA A 39 26.39 -30.27 -7.90
CA ALA A 39 27.64 -29.60 -7.54
C ALA A 39 28.71 -29.98 -8.58
N GLY A 40 28.64 -29.35 -9.75
CA GLY A 40 29.63 -29.45 -10.82
C GLY A 40 30.27 -28.08 -11.07
N SER A 41 31.55 -27.96 -10.69
CA SER A 41 32.49 -26.84 -10.84
C SER A 41 31.96 -25.48 -11.33
N ILE A 42 31.66 -24.59 -10.37
CA ILE A 42 31.76 -23.14 -10.57
C ILE A 42 33.03 -22.69 -9.85
N GLY A 43 33.90 -21.98 -10.58
CA GLY A 43 35.17 -21.46 -10.08
C GLY A 43 35.02 -20.74 -8.73
N SER A 44 35.97 -20.95 -7.84
CA SER A 44 36.01 -20.37 -6.51
C SER A 44 35.86 -18.85 -6.57
N ASN A 45 34.71 -18.34 -6.14
CA ASN A 45 34.51 -16.93 -5.88
C ASN A 45 35.47 -16.53 -4.75
N PRO A 46 36.42 -15.61 -4.94
CA PRO A 46 37.47 -15.31 -3.95
C PRO A 46 36.95 -14.59 -2.70
N PHE A 47 35.66 -14.28 -2.62
CA PHE A 47 35.01 -13.72 -1.44
C PHE A 47 34.05 -14.75 -0.84
N LYS A 48 34.57 -15.67 -0.02
CA LYS A 48 33.73 -16.34 1.00
C LYS A 48 33.39 -15.29 2.06
N TYR A 49 32.26 -14.63 1.91
CA TYR A 49 31.67 -13.87 3.01
C TYR A 49 31.16 -14.89 4.04
N GLU A 50 31.92 -15.07 5.12
CA GLU A 50 31.38 -15.73 6.31
C GLU A 50 30.35 -14.80 6.94
N LEU A 51 29.12 -15.30 7.08
CA LEU A 51 28.05 -14.54 7.72
C LEU A 51 28.44 -14.31 9.18
N THR A 52 28.39 -13.05 9.62
CA THR A 52 28.59 -12.72 11.03
C THR A 52 27.45 -13.27 11.88
N ALA A 53 27.64 -13.30 13.20
CA ALA A 53 26.56 -13.66 14.13
C ALA A 53 25.34 -12.73 13.97
N ASP A 54 25.58 -11.45 13.65
CA ASP A 54 24.52 -10.48 13.38
C ASP A 54 23.81 -10.78 12.05
N ASP A 55 24.53 -11.17 11.00
CA ASP A 55 23.92 -11.58 9.72
C ASP A 55 23.06 -12.83 9.89
N LEU A 56 23.52 -13.80 10.69
CA LEU A 56 22.77 -15.00 11.03
C LEU A 56 21.53 -14.66 11.86
N ALA A 57 21.65 -13.79 12.87
CA ALA A 57 20.52 -13.32 13.68
C ALA A 57 19.50 -12.53 12.86
N LEU A 58 19.95 -11.71 11.91
CA LEU A 58 19.09 -10.95 11.00
C LEU A 58 18.37 -11.87 10.01
N LYS A 59 19.08 -12.88 9.51
CA LYS A 59 18.52 -13.92 8.64
C LYS A 59 17.48 -14.76 9.38
N GLU A 60 17.69 -15.04 10.66
CA GLU A 60 16.70 -15.71 11.49
C GLU A 60 15.48 -14.83 11.76
N ARG A 61 15.68 -13.54 12.09
CA ARG A 61 14.63 -12.57 12.46
C ARG A 61 13.45 -12.55 11.47
N TYR A 62 13.70 -12.69 10.18
CA TYR A 62 12.68 -12.71 9.11
C TYR A 62 12.76 -13.95 8.20
N SER A 63 12.95 -15.13 8.79
CA SER A 63 12.95 -16.42 8.07
C SER A 63 11.57 -17.09 8.06
N ASP A 64 11.38 -18.10 7.20
CA ASP A 64 10.19 -18.97 7.27
C ASP A 64 10.04 -19.67 8.63
N LYS A 65 11.12 -19.78 9.41
CA LYS A 65 11.09 -20.28 10.78
C LYS A 65 10.50 -19.27 11.77
N THR A 66 10.62 -17.96 11.51
CA THR A 66 9.97 -16.89 12.30
C THR A 66 8.62 -16.46 11.75
N ARG A 67 8.22 -16.94 10.57
CA ARG A 67 6.83 -16.89 10.09
C ARG A 67 5.95 -17.79 10.95
N THR A 68 5.57 -17.29 12.11
CA THR A 68 4.87 -18.09 13.14
C THR A 68 3.35 -18.10 12.96
N LYS A 69 2.77 -17.10 12.29
CA LYS A 69 1.31 -16.94 12.19
C LYS A 69 0.87 -16.35 10.84
N SER A 70 -0.29 -16.79 10.36
CA SER A 70 -1.04 -16.13 9.28
C SER A 70 -2.29 -15.47 9.87
N ILE A 71 -2.56 -14.23 9.47
CA ILE A 71 -3.82 -13.56 9.80
C ILE A 71 -4.89 -14.11 8.86
N LYS A 72 -5.91 -14.75 9.43
CA LYS A 72 -7.03 -15.28 8.67
C LYS A 72 -8.08 -14.19 8.49
N LEU A 73 -8.28 -13.78 7.24
CA LEU A 73 -9.34 -12.85 6.86
C LEU A 73 -10.71 -13.48 7.11
N GLN A 74 -11.70 -12.65 7.48
CA GLN A 74 -13.01 -13.16 7.92
C GLN A 74 -13.76 -13.86 6.79
N ALA A 75 -13.56 -13.40 5.55
CA ALA A 75 -14.12 -13.97 4.34
C ALA A 75 -13.03 -14.20 3.28
N LYS A 76 -13.23 -15.22 2.43
CA LYS A 76 -12.30 -15.59 1.35
C LYS A 76 -12.89 -15.41 -0.04
N ASP A 77 -14.21 -15.32 -0.14
CA ASP A 77 -14.91 -15.00 -1.35
C ASP A 77 -14.72 -13.53 -1.69
N GLN A 78 -14.35 -13.26 -2.94
CA GLN A 78 -14.10 -11.92 -3.49
C GLN A 78 -12.92 -11.14 -2.87
N THR A 79 -12.33 -11.61 -1.78
CA THR A 79 -11.18 -11.05 -1.04
C THR A 79 -10.00 -10.71 -1.94
N GLN A 80 -9.63 -9.43 -1.91
CA GLN A 80 -8.48 -8.87 -2.62
C GLN A 80 -7.82 -7.84 -1.69
N PRO A 81 -7.01 -8.27 -0.71
CA PRO A 81 -6.26 -7.35 0.14
C PRO A 81 -5.23 -6.61 -0.71
N VAL A 82 -5.19 -5.29 -0.59
CA VAL A 82 -4.38 -4.41 -1.46
C VAL A 82 -3.43 -3.51 -0.70
N ASP A 83 -3.71 -3.25 0.57
CA ASP A 83 -2.90 -2.35 1.39
C ASP A 83 -3.07 -2.64 2.89
N VAL A 84 -2.08 -2.23 3.68
CA VAL A 84 -2.04 -2.44 5.13
C VAL A 84 -1.46 -1.22 5.83
N SER A 85 -1.98 -0.90 7.00
CA SER A 85 -1.42 0.11 7.89
C SER A 85 -1.35 -0.42 9.31
N ILE A 86 -0.36 0.04 10.08
CA ILE A 86 -0.17 -0.34 11.48
C ILE A 86 -0.27 0.93 12.31
N ASN A 87 -1.13 0.92 13.33
CA ASN A 87 -1.13 1.95 14.36
C ASN A 87 -0.34 1.43 15.56
N HIS A 88 0.84 2.00 15.78
CA HIS A 88 1.72 1.61 16.88
C HIS A 88 1.19 1.98 18.27
N GLU A 89 0.50 3.13 18.40
CA GLU A 89 -0.05 3.58 19.67
C GLU A 89 -1.19 2.68 20.15
N LYS A 90 -1.99 2.17 19.21
CA LYS A 90 -3.12 1.27 19.50
C LYS A 90 -2.77 -0.21 19.43
N ASN A 91 -1.59 -0.57 18.93
CA ASN A 91 -1.21 -1.96 18.66
C ASN A 91 -2.22 -2.70 17.75
N LEU A 92 -2.64 -2.03 16.67
CA LEU A 92 -3.64 -2.56 15.73
C LEU A 92 -3.09 -2.59 14.29
N ILE A 93 -3.51 -3.60 13.55
CA ILE A 93 -3.26 -3.80 12.13
C ILE A 93 -4.56 -3.51 11.37
N TYR A 94 -4.49 -2.69 10.34
CA TYR A 94 -5.61 -2.30 9.50
C TYR A 94 -5.35 -2.80 8.08
N LEU A 95 -6.22 -3.66 7.58
CA LEU A 95 -6.09 -4.27 6.27
C LEU A 95 -7.19 -3.74 5.35
N CYS A 96 -6.77 -3.14 4.25
CA CYS A 96 -7.67 -2.68 3.19
C CYS A 96 -7.90 -3.79 2.16
N ASP A 97 -9.16 -4.16 1.95
CA ASP A 97 -9.58 -5.17 0.98
C ASP A 97 -10.53 -4.54 -0.04
N VAL A 98 -10.05 -4.36 -1.26
CA VAL A 98 -10.82 -3.74 -2.36
C VAL A 98 -11.94 -4.65 -2.83
N GLY A 99 -11.71 -5.96 -2.80
CA GLY A 99 -12.61 -6.95 -3.37
C GLY A 99 -13.89 -7.09 -2.56
N ARG A 100 -13.77 -7.01 -1.22
CA ARG A 100 -14.91 -6.96 -0.30
C ARG A 100 -15.32 -5.54 0.10
N SER A 101 -14.55 -4.55 -0.34
CA SER A 101 -14.78 -3.13 -0.06
C SER A 101 -14.86 -2.81 1.43
N ILE A 102 -13.86 -3.27 2.19
CA ILE A 102 -13.84 -3.26 3.65
C ILE A 102 -12.45 -2.89 4.17
N VAL A 103 -12.40 -2.37 5.40
CA VAL A 103 -11.18 -2.38 6.21
C VAL A 103 -11.39 -3.34 7.38
N GLU A 104 -10.56 -4.38 7.47
CA GLU A 104 -10.54 -5.25 8.66
C GLU A 104 -9.46 -4.80 9.63
N ILE A 105 -9.76 -4.87 10.92
CA ILE A 105 -8.91 -4.44 12.01
C ILE A 105 -8.58 -5.67 12.85
N PHE A 106 -7.29 -5.83 13.16
CA PHE A 106 -6.77 -6.95 13.95
C PHE A 106 -5.83 -6.45 15.04
N ASP A 107 -5.70 -7.20 16.11
CA ASP A 107 -4.59 -7.02 17.06
C ASP A 107 -3.25 -7.46 16.45
N MET A 108 -2.14 -7.18 17.15
CA MET A 108 -0.80 -7.60 16.71
C MET A 108 -0.58 -9.12 16.74
N ASN A 109 -1.49 -9.90 17.36
CA ASN A 109 -1.46 -11.36 17.34
C ASN A 109 -2.21 -11.96 16.13
N GLY A 110 -2.90 -11.12 15.35
CA GLY A 110 -3.73 -11.53 14.21
C GLY A 110 -5.17 -11.90 14.58
N THR A 111 -5.61 -11.60 15.80
CA THR A 111 -7.00 -11.77 16.24
C THR A 111 -7.86 -10.69 15.61
N PHE A 112 -8.99 -11.06 15.01
CA PHE A 112 -9.93 -10.11 14.44
C PHE A 112 -10.60 -9.29 15.54
N GLU A 113 -10.58 -7.98 15.38
CA GLU A 113 -11.12 -7.01 16.33
C GLU A 113 -12.43 -6.40 15.79
N HIS A 114 -12.38 -5.87 14.57
CA HIS A 114 -13.50 -5.13 13.98
C HIS A 114 -13.39 -4.99 12.47
N SER A 115 -14.43 -4.52 11.81
CA SER A 115 -14.36 -4.13 10.42
C SER A 115 -15.17 -2.88 10.10
N LEU A 116 -14.57 -1.99 9.31
CA LEU A 116 -15.25 -0.85 8.73
C LEU A 116 -15.90 -1.27 7.41
N SER A 117 -17.17 -1.66 7.49
CA SER A 117 -17.99 -2.06 6.35
C SER A 117 -19.37 -1.44 6.47
N ASP A 118 -19.81 -0.72 5.43
CA ASP A 118 -21.16 -0.18 5.34
C ASP A 118 -21.54 0.09 3.87
N ALA A 119 -22.74 0.64 3.67
CA ALA A 119 -23.26 0.94 2.34
C ALA A 119 -22.46 2.03 1.58
N ILE A 120 -21.68 2.85 2.28
CA ILE A 120 -20.79 3.83 1.66
C ILE A 120 -19.52 3.12 1.21
N MET A 121 -18.92 2.31 2.08
CA MET A 121 -17.71 1.53 1.79
C MET A 121 -17.93 0.56 0.61
N SER A 122 -19.10 -0.09 0.53
CA SER A 122 -19.43 -1.05 -0.53
C SER A 122 -19.40 -0.47 -1.94
N LYS A 123 -19.64 0.84 -2.09
CA LYS A 123 -19.50 1.57 -3.37
C LYS A 123 -18.15 2.24 -3.53
N PHE A 124 -17.41 2.41 -2.42
CA PHE A 124 -16.17 3.16 -2.39
C PHE A 124 -15.00 2.35 -2.96
N GLN A 125 -14.91 1.04 -2.69
CA GLN A 125 -13.81 0.18 -3.16
C GLN A 125 -12.42 0.75 -2.82
N PRO A 126 -12.04 0.77 -1.53
CA PRO A 126 -10.79 1.39 -1.10
C PRO A 126 -9.58 0.65 -1.69
N THR A 127 -8.60 1.41 -2.19
CA THR A 127 -7.38 0.89 -2.82
C THR A 127 -6.11 1.20 -2.03
N ALA A 128 -6.20 2.13 -1.07
CA ALA A 128 -5.12 2.46 -0.16
C ALA A 128 -5.65 2.87 1.21
N ILE A 129 -4.80 2.72 2.23
CA ILE A 129 -5.11 3.03 3.62
C ILE A 129 -3.92 3.68 4.33
N ALA A 130 -4.20 4.67 5.18
CA ALA A 130 -3.29 5.19 6.17
C ALA A 130 -4.05 5.43 7.48
N VAL A 131 -3.39 5.23 8.62
CA VAL A 131 -3.99 5.42 9.94
C VAL A 131 -3.11 6.34 10.76
N SER A 132 -3.67 7.43 11.29
CA SER A 132 -2.95 8.37 12.16
C SER A 132 -2.86 7.85 13.60
N CYS A 133 -2.03 8.50 14.42
CA CYS A 133 -1.79 8.13 15.82
C CYS A 133 -3.08 8.08 16.68
N ASP A 134 -4.00 9.03 16.50
CA ASP A 134 -5.32 9.06 17.15
C ASP A 134 -6.25 7.91 16.72
N GLY A 135 -5.90 7.18 15.66
CA GLY A 135 -6.68 6.10 15.07
C GLY A 135 -7.69 6.55 14.01
N THR A 136 -7.56 7.76 13.46
CA THR A 136 -8.31 8.16 12.26
C THR A 136 -7.89 7.29 11.08
N ILE A 137 -8.86 6.59 10.48
CA ILE A 137 -8.64 5.69 9.34
C ILE A 137 -8.93 6.47 8.06
N ILE A 138 -7.90 6.69 7.26
CA ILE A 138 -8.00 7.35 5.96
C ILE A 138 -7.89 6.30 4.88
N THR A 139 -8.88 6.23 4.00
CA THR A 139 -8.87 5.36 2.83
C THR A 139 -8.98 6.19 1.57
N ALA A 140 -8.22 5.82 0.54
CA ALA A 140 -8.35 6.40 -0.80
C ALA A 140 -8.97 5.38 -1.75
N SER A 141 -9.76 5.87 -2.71
CA SER A 141 -10.30 5.03 -3.78
C SER A 141 -9.92 5.57 -5.14
N HIS A 142 -9.16 4.76 -5.87
CA HIS A 142 -8.87 4.96 -7.29
C HIS A 142 -10.15 5.11 -8.12
N PHE A 143 -11.19 4.34 -7.78
CA PHE A 143 -12.44 4.27 -8.55
C PHE A 143 -13.40 5.42 -8.23
N SER A 144 -13.40 5.87 -6.97
CA SER A 144 -14.31 6.92 -6.51
C SER A 144 -13.72 8.32 -6.54
N HIS A 145 -12.45 8.47 -6.94
CA HIS A 145 -11.76 9.77 -7.07
C HIS A 145 -11.80 10.62 -5.81
N CYS A 146 -11.77 9.97 -4.64
CA CYS A 146 -11.87 10.65 -3.35
C CYS A 146 -11.28 9.82 -2.22
N LEU A 147 -11.17 10.47 -1.06
CA LEU A 147 -10.74 9.87 0.19
C LEU A 147 -11.90 9.89 1.19
N HIS A 148 -11.96 8.86 2.05
CA HIS A 148 -12.81 8.84 3.24
C HIS A 148 -11.94 8.82 4.49
N MET A 149 -12.23 9.73 5.42
CA MET A 149 -11.54 9.88 6.71
C MET A 149 -12.54 9.50 7.80
N ASN A 150 -12.23 8.45 8.56
CA ASN A 150 -13.07 7.93 9.64
C ASN A 150 -12.35 8.20 10.96
N SER A 151 -12.66 9.33 11.59
CA SER A 151 -12.04 9.77 12.83
C SER A 151 -12.83 9.26 14.03
N PRO A 152 -12.19 8.67 15.06
CA PRO A 152 -12.89 8.23 16.26
C PRO A 152 -13.74 9.35 16.87
N ASP A 153 -14.98 9.02 17.24
CA ASP A 153 -15.92 10.01 17.80
C ASP A 153 -15.99 9.98 19.34
N GLY A 154 -15.35 8.99 19.97
CA GLY A 154 -15.31 8.82 21.43
C GLY A 154 -16.60 8.25 22.04
N ALA A 155 -17.64 8.00 21.25
CA ALA A 155 -18.91 7.47 21.76
C ALA A 155 -18.79 5.98 22.13
N ASN A 156 -18.09 5.19 21.30
CA ASN A 156 -17.78 3.79 21.53
C ASN A 156 -16.48 3.38 20.84
N VAL A 157 -15.91 2.25 21.26
CA VAL A 157 -14.78 1.62 20.56
C VAL A 157 -15.25 1.23 19.15
N TYR A 158 -14.60 1.75 18.12
CA TYR A 158 -14.96 1.63 16.70
C TYR A 158 -16.17 2.44 16.22
N SER A 159 -16.50 3.54 16.89
CA SER A 159 -17.42 4.55 16.36
C SER A 159 -16.65 5.73 15.74
N TYR A 160 -17.09 6.19 14.57
CA TYR A 160 -16.34 7.15 13.76
C TYR A 160 -17.23 8.27 13.22
N ARG A 161 -16.72 9.51 13.29
CA ARG A 161 -17.15 10.62 12.44
C ARG A 161 -16.49 10.48 11.07
N ARG A 162 -17.30 10.53 10.02
CA ARG A 162 -16.83 10.37 8.64
C ARG A 162 -16.79 11.70 7.91
N PHE A 163 -15.70 11.92 7.21
CA PHE A 163 -15.50 13.02 6.28
C PHE A 163 -15.11 12.47 4.91
N LYS A 164 -15.63 13.09 3.85
CA LYS A 164 -15.20 12.82 2.47
C LYS A 164 -14.36 13.97 1.99
N LEU A 165 -13.20 13.66 1.41
CA LEU A 165 -12.36 14.64 0.78
C LEU A 165 -12.26 14.37 -0.72
N GLY A 166 -12.66 15.38 -1.49
CA GLY A 166 -12.47 15.47 -2.92
C GLY A 166 -13.53 14.83 -3.80
N THR A 167 -13.38 15.15 -5.07
CA THR A 167 -14.21 14.72 -6.20
C THR A 167 -13.29 14.49 -7.40
N GLU A 168 -13.83 13.88 -8.45
CA GLU A 168 -13.13 13.79 -9.72
C GLU A 168 -12.73 15.17 -10.26
N GLY A 169 -11.50 15.29 -10.75
CA GLY A 169 -10.99 16.49 -11.40
C GLY A 169 -9.50 16.73 -11.13
N SER A 170 -9.03 17.93 -11.47
CA SER A 170 -7.61 18.31 -11.41
C SER A 170 -7.34 19.56 -10.56
N GLN A 171 -8.37 20.18 -10.00
CA GLN A 171 -8.19 21.32 -9.10
C GLN A 171 -7.66 20.88 -7.73
N ILE A 172 -7.31 21.84 -6.88
CA ILE A 172 -6.97 21.58 -5.47
C ILE A 172 -8.15 20.86 -4.80
N HIS A 173 -7.83 19.83 -3.99
CA HIS A 173 -8.80 18.90 -3.39
C HIS A 173 -9.61 18.05 -4.37
N GLN A 174 -9.46 18.20 -5.68
CA GLN A 174 -9.95 17.23 -6.64
C GLN A 174 -8.87 16.20 -6.95
N PHE A 175 -9.29 14.97 -7.24
CA PHE A 175 -8.40 13.86 -7.49
C PHE A 175 -8.78 13.14 -8.78
N PHE A 176 -7.80 12.61 -9.48
CA PHE A 176 -7.99 11.74 -10.62
C PHE A 176 -7.26 10.42 -10.36
N HIS A 177 -8.04 9.38 -10.01
CA HIS A 177 -7.52 8.06 -9.66
C HIS A 177 -6.46 8.07 -8.54
N PRO A 178 -6.77 8.57 -7.33
CA PRO A 178 -5.81 8.57 -6.24
C PRO A 178 -5.36 7.14 -5.90
N ALA A 179 -4.07 6.96 -5.67
CA ALA A 179 -3.44 5.66 -5.42
C ALA A 179 -2.97 5.58 -3.96
N GLY A 180 -1.65 5.50 -3.73
CA GLY A 180 -1.08 5.47 -2.38
C GLY A 180 -1.33 6.73 -1.56
N ILE A 181 -1.43 6.56 -0.26
CA ILE A 181 -1.50 7.63 0.73
C ILE A 181 -0.53 7.33 1.88
N ALA A 182 0.02 8.37 2.50
CA ALA A 182 0.84 8.26 3.70
C ALA A 182 0.57 9.43 4.64
N ILE A 183 0.77 9.23 5.94
CA ILE A 183 0.61 10.26 6.96
C ILE A 183 1.97 10.49 7.62
N ASP A 184 2.32 11.75 7.80
CA ASP A 184 3.36 12.11 8.76
C ASP A 184 2.82 11.92 10.18
N MET A 185 3.40 10.97 10.92
CA MET A 185 2.97 10.64 12.27
C MET A 185 3.37 11.70 13.31
N ASN A 186 4.25 12.65 12.97
CA ASN A 186 4.64 13.74 13.86
C ASN A 186 3.68 14.93 13.71
N ASP A 187 3.51 15.40 12.47
CA ASP A 187 2.82 16.66 12.18
C ASP A 187 1.42 16.45 11.59
N GLY A 188 1.02 15.21 11.29
CA GLY A 188 -0.31 14.84 10.81
C GLY A 188 -0.58 15.15 9.34
N TYR A 189 0.43 15.59 8.57
CA TYR A 189 0.28 15.84 7.14
C TYR A 189 -0.07 14.57 6.37
N LEU A 190 -1.07 14.66 5.49
CA LEU A 190 -1.48 13.60 4.59
C LEU A 190 -0.90 13.84 3.19
N TYR A 191 -0.15 12.86 2.69
CA TYR A 191 0.38 12.83 1.34
C TYR A 191 -0.49 11.95 0.46
N VAL A 192 -1.03 12.50 -0.63
CA VAL A 192 -1.92 11.79 -1.54
C VAL A 192 -1.29 11.68 -2.92
N CYS A 193 -0.98 10.46 -3.36
CA CYS A 193 -0.61 10.19 -4.74
C CYS A 193 -1.84 10.36 -5.65
N ASP A 194 -1.97 11.54 -6.26
CA ASP A 194 -3.03 11.86 -7.21
C ASP A 194 -2.61 11.39 -8.61
N ARG A 195 -2.65 10.06 -8.79
CA ARG A 195 -1.96 9.34 -9.87
C ARG A 195 -2.26 9.91 -11.24
N GLY A 196 -3.52 10.09 -11.57
CA GLY A 196 -3.98 10.53 -12.88
C GLY A 196 -3.66 11.99 -13.17
N ASN A 197 -3.39 12.79 -12.14
CA ASN A 197 -2.92 14.17 -12.26
C ASN A 197 -1.39 14.29 -12.14
N ASN A 198 -0.65 13.18 -12.04
CA ASN A 198 0.82 13.15 -11.99
C ASN A 198 1.43 14.04 -10.90
N ARG A 199 0.77 14.08 -9.72
CA ARG A 199 1.17 14.94 -8.61
C ARG A 199 0.93 14.28 -7.26
N ILE A 200 1.59 14.81 -6.24
CA ILE A 200 1.27 14.55 -4.84
C ILE A 200 0.62 15.82 -4.27
N GLN A 201 -0.57 15.69 -3.68
CA GLN A 201 -1.15 16.75 -2.85
C GLN A 201 -0.79 16.50 -1.38
N VAL A 202 -0.25 17.52 -0.72
CA VAL A 202 0.09 17.50 0.71
C VAL A 202 -0.96 18.29 1.48
N ILE A 203 -1.67 17.60 2.34
CA ILE A 203 -2.86 18.09 3.01
C ILE A 203 -2.55 18.21 4.50
N SER A 204 -2.76 19.38 5.08
CA SER A 204 -2.55 19.63 6.51
C SER A 204 -3.59 18.87 7.36
N PRO A 205 -3.34 18.72 8.67
CA PRO A 205 -4.32 18.16 9.61
C PRO A 205 -5.67 18.89 9.59
N ASP A 206 -5.66 20.20 9.29
CA ASP A 206 -6.86 21.03 9.18
C ASP A 206 -7.60 20.85 7.84
N GLY A 207 -7.08 19.98 6.96
CA GLY A 207 -7.69 19.63 5.68
C GLY A 207 -7.35 20.58 4.54
N LEU A 208 -6.38 21.49 4.70
CA LEU A 208 -5.95 22.43 3.64
C LEU A 208 -4.86 21.81 2.78
N CYS A 209 -4.93 21.99 1.46
CA CYS A 209 -3.83 21.61 0.58
C CYS A 209 -2.74 22.68 0.63
N GLU A 210 -1.63 22.40 1.31
CA GLU A 210 -0.53 23.35 1.49
C GLU A 210 0.50 23.26 0.37
N ARG A 211 0.68 22.07 -0.19
CA ARG A 211 1.68 21.83 -1.25
C ARG A 211 1.16 20.90 -2.32
N VAL A 212 1.57 21.19 -3.55
CA VAL A 212 1.43 20.28 -4.69
C VAL A 212 2.83 20.00 -5.22
N ILE A 213 3.19 18.72 -5.25
CA ILE A 213 4.46 18.26 -5.80
C ILE A 213 4.14 17.62 -7.15
N GLU A 214 4.40 18.35 -8.23
CA GLU A 214 4.26 17.79 -9.58
C GLU A 214 5.45 16.88 -9.90
N LEU A 215 5.19 15.77 -10.61
CA LEU A 215 6.18 14.74 -10.85
C LEU A 215 6.47 14.62 -12.34
N PHE A 216 7.71 14.93 -12.73
CA PHE A 216 8.19 14.82 -14.10
C PHE A 216 9.65 14.34 -14.15
N LEU A 217 10.04 13.65 -15.24
CA LEU A 217 11.45 13.36 -15.52
C LEU A 217 12.16 14.59 -16.12
N TYR A 218 13.18 15.08 -15.41
CA TYR A 218 14.06 16.13 -15.91
C TYR A 218 14.92 15.62 -17.08
N GLY A 219 15.11 16.46 -18.11
CA GLY A 219 15.97 16.16 -19.26
C GLY A 219 15.31 15.39 -20.42
N VAL A 220 14.10 14.85 -20.23
CA VAL A 220 13.30 14.21 -21.29
C VAL A 220 11.93 14.87 -21.35
N LYS A 221 11.75 15.88 -22.22
CA LYS A 221 10.45 16.52 -22.58
C LYS A 221 9.39 16.54 -21.46
N ASN A 222 9.73 17.01 -20.25
CA ASN A 222 8.84 17.05 -19.07
C ASN A 222 7.87 15.86 -19.00
N TYR A 223 8.40 14.63 -19.09
CA TYR A 223 7.56 13.44 -19.12
C TYR A 223 6.87 13.26 -17.76
N PRO A 224 5.52 13.27 -17.69
CA PRO A 224 4.81 13.14 -16.43
C PRO A 224 5.02 11.76 -15.82
N LEU A 225 5.17 11.75 -14.50
CA LEU A 225 5.33 10.55 -13.70
C LEU A 225 4.11 10.34 -12.83
N GLU A 226 3.51 9.16 -12.96
CA GLU A 226 2.32 8.79 -12.20
C GLU A 226 2.72 8.30 -10.80
N PRO A 227 2.39 8.97 -9.70
CA PRO A 227 2.69 8.45 -8.37
C PRO A 227 1.77 7.26 -8.03
N ILE A 228 2.35 6.14 -7.57
CA ILE A 228 1.62 4.89 -7.31
C ILE A 228 1.52 4.60 -5.82
N ARG A 229 2.65 4.64 -5.09
CA ARG A 229 2.73 4.37 -3.65
C ARG A 229 3.69 5.36 -3.02
N ILE A 230 3.41 5.73 -1.79
CA ILE A 230 4.18 6.71 -1.03
C ILE A 230 4.38 6.21 0.39
N ALA A 231 5.55 6.47 0.95
CA ALA A 231 5.89 6.19 2.33
C ALA A 231 6.57 7.43 2.93
N HIS A 232 6.28 7.69 4.20
CA HIS A 232 6.91 8.76 4.97
C HIS A 232 7.82 8.15 6.04
N GLN A 233 9.05 8.63 6.13
CA GLN A 233 10.00 8.22 7.15
C GLN A 233 9.93 9.20 8.34
N LYS A 234 9.50 8.68 9.50
CA LYS A 234 9.27 9.48 10.71
C LYS A 234 10.47 10.30 11.19
N ILE A 235 11.70 9.79 11.05
CA ILE A 235 12.89 10.40 11.66
C ILE A 235 13.43 11.57 10.83
N ALA A 236 13.71 11.35 9.54
CA ALA A 236 14.27 12.40 8.68
C ALA A 236 13.22 13.17 7.87
N GLY A 237 11.92 12.88 8.06
CA GLY A 237 10.82 13.49 7.29
C GLY A 237 10.85 13.15 5.80
N GLN A 238 11.65 12.17 5.38
CA GLN A 238 11.82 11.81 3.98
C GLN A 238 10.55 11.18 3.44
N ILE A 239 10.21 11.53 2.21
CA ILE A 239 9.10 10.93 1.47
C ILE A 239 9.69 10.10 0.35
N VAL A 240 9.29 8.84 0.27
CA VAL A 240 9.68 7.94 -0.82
C VAL A 240 8.45 7.60 -1.63
N CYS A 241 8.47 7.90 -2.93
CA CYS A 241 7.36 7.67 -3.84
C CYS A 241 7.78 6.76 -5.00
N ILE A 242 7.00 5.71 -5.25
CA ILE A 242 7.12 4.89 -6.46
C ILE A 242 6.39 5.60 -7.59
N THR A 243 7.05 5.79 -8.74
CA THR A 243 6.45 6.44 -9.91
C THR A 243 6.26 5.48 -11.09
N GLY A 244 5.23 5.74 -11.89
CA GLY A 244 4.86 5.01 -13.11
C GLY A 244 5.91 5.21 -14.20
N ALA A 245 6.97 4.42 -14.12
CA ALA A 245 8.04 4.22 -15.11
C ALA A 245 9.04 3.15 -14.61
N GLY A 246 8.98 2.80 -13.32
CA GLY A 246 9.90 1.86 -12.68
C GLY A 246 10.86 2.54 -11.69
N ASP A 247 10.88 3.87 -11.68
CA ASP A 247 11.72 4.65 -10.78
C ASP A 247 11.09 4.86 -9.39
N VAL A 248 11.97 5.17 -8.44
CA VAL A 248 11.62 5.56 -7.07
C VAL A 248 12.19 6.96 -6.85
N MET A 249 11.33 7.89 -6.43
CA MET A 249 11.73 9.24 -6.06
C MET A 249 11.84 9.35 -4.55
N CYS A 250 12.96 9.89 -4.07
CA CYS A 250 13.15 10.24 -2.68
C CYS A 250 13.15 11.77 -2.56
N PHE A 251 12.25 12.31 -1.75
CA PHE A 251 12.18 13.72 -1.40
C PHE A 251 12.79 13.88 -0.02
N ILE A 252 13.93 14.56 0.04
CA ILE A 252 14.60 14.90 1.28
C ILE A 252 14.12 16.29 1.68
N PRO A 253 13.57 16.49 2.89
CA PRO A 253 13.28 17.82 3.39
C PRO A 253 14.55 18.66 3.35
N LYS A 254 14.44 19.91 2.91
CA LYS A 254 15.55 20.85 3.10
C LYS A 254 15.70 21.12 4.58
N ASP A 255 16.93 21.06 5.08
CA ASP A 255 17.23 21.59 6.41
C ASP A 255 16.86 23.08 6.43
N ALA A 256 16.56 23.61 7.61
CA ALA A 256 16.21 25.03 7.78
C ALA A 256 17.30 25.98 7.24
N ASP A 257 18.51 25.48 6.97
CA ASP A 257 19.68 26.21 6.52
C ASP A 257 20.03 26.05 5.01
N GLY A 258 19.24 25.32 4.19
CA GLY A 258 19.37 25.37 2.72
C GLY A 258 19.20 24.08 1.93
#